data_AF-A0A1V4AWQ5-F1
#
_entry.id   AF-A0A1V4AWQ5-F1
#
_cell.length_a   1.000
_cell.length_b   1.000
_cell.length_c   1.000
_cell.angle_alpha   90.00
_cell.angle_beta   90.00
_cell.angle_gamma   90.00
#
_symmetry.space_group_name_H-M   'P 1'
#
loop_
_entity.id
_entity.type
_entity.pdbx_description
1 polymer ?
#
loop_
_entity_poly.entity_id
_entity_poly.type
_entity_poly.pdbx_seq_one_letter_code
_entity_poly.pdbx_strand_id
1 'polypeptide(L)' 'MLLKKTILITGGSQGSQAINDTFLRCLPKLESLHNELQIIHCTGEYGYETAKAAYKKNEDGCICL' A
#
# COMPACT_ATOMS: atom_id res chain seq x y z
N MET A 1 23.80 1.31 2.38
CA MET A 1 22.36 1.02 2.59
C MET A 1 21.61 2.24 2.10
N LEU A 2 21.06 2.19 0.88
CA LEU A 2 20.29 3.31 0.34
C LEU A 2 18.97 3.39 1.13
N LEU A 3 18.68 4.55 1.74
CA LEU A 3 17.43 4.80 2.44
C LEU A 3 16.28 4.74 1.40
N LYS A 4 15.39 3.75 1.51
CA LYS A 4 14.16 3.73 0.70
C LYS A 4 13.24 4.87 1.15
N LYS A 5 12.68 5.60 0.20
CA LYS A 5 11.66 6.62 0.51
C LYS A 5 10.41 5.89 0.98
N THR A 6 9.87 6.27 2.13
CA THR A 6 8.73 5.57 2.73
C THR A 6 7.45 6.36 2.54
N ILE A 7 6.42 5.69 2.04
CA ILE A 7 5.06 6.24 1.91
C ILE A 7 4.20 5.57 2.99
N LEU A 8 3.61 6.38 3.86
CA LEU A 8 2.59 5.94 4.81
C LEU A 8 1.21 6.29 4.25
N ILE A 9 0.40 5.26 4.02
CA ILE A 9 -1.00 5.40 3.64
C ILE A 9 -1.80 5.15 4.90
N THR A 10 -2.62 6.13 5.27
CA THR A 10 -3.47 6.04 6.45
C THR A 10 -4.82 6.64 6.13
N GLY A 11 -5.83 6.11 6.81
CA GLY A 11 -7.20 6.56 6.71
C GLY A 11 -7.98 6.16 7.96
N GLY A 12 -9.08 6.86 8.26
CA GLY A 12 -9.92 6.54 9.41
C GLY A 12 -10.58 5.17 9.30
N SER A 13 -10.82 4.52 10.45
CA SER A 13 -11.32 3.14 10.63
C SER A 13 -12.25 2.58 9.53
N GLN A 14 -13.34 3.29 9.16
CA GLN A 14 -14.34 2.80 8.20
C GLN A 14 -14.60 3.75 7.02
N GLY A 15 -14.10 4.99 7.06
CA GLY A 15 -14.42 6.03 6.08
C GLY A 15 -13.40 6.18 4.94
N SER A 16 -12.32 5.40 4.97
CA SER A 16 -11.16 5.60 4.10
C SER A 16 -11.06 4.62 2.94
N GLN A 17 -12.14 3.88 2.64
CA GLN A 17 -12.19 2.95 1.50
C GLN A 17 -11.77 3.62 0.19
N ALA A 18 -12.17 4.88 -0.02
CA ALA A 18 -11.77 5.65 -1.19
C ALA A 18 -10.25 5.86 -1.29
N ILE A 19 -9.54 6.01 -0.16
CA ILE A 19 -8.08 6.13 -0.12
C ILE A 19 -7.45 4.78 -0.49
N ASN A 20 -7.92 3.69 0.13
CA ASN A 20 -7.45 2.34 -0.14
C ASN A 20 -7.59 2.01 -1.63
N ASP A 21 -8.79 2.14 -2.17
CA ASP A 21 -9.10 1.81 -3.57
C ASP A 21 -8.32 2.68 -4.55
N THR A 22 -8.13 3.96 -4.22
CA THR A 22 -7.36 4.87 -5.07
C THR A 22 -5.89 4.50 -5.06
N PHE A 23 -5.31 4.20 -3.88
CA PHE A 23 -3.92 3.84 -3.79
C PHE A 23 -3.63 2.49 -4.47
N LEU A 24 -4.48 1.48 -4.26
CA LEU A 24 -4.32 0.17 -4.90
C LEU A 24 -4.39 0.26 -6.43
N ARG A 25 -5.18 1.16 -7.00
CA ARG A 25 -5.20 1.43 -8.46
C ARG A 25 -3.90 2.06 -8.98
N CYS A 26 -3.16 2.75 -8.12
CA CYS A 26 -1.86 3.34 -8.47
C CYS A 26 -0.72 2.33 -8.38
N LEU A 27 -0.91 1.21 -7.68
CA LEU A 27 0.15 0.25 -7.38
C LEU A 27 0.92 -0.26 -8.61
N PRO A 28 0.26 -0.61 -9.74
CA PRO A 28 0.98 -1.04 -10.95
C PRO A 28 1.91 0.04 -11.54
N LYS A 29 1.66 1.32 -11.25
CA LYS A 29 2.52 2.42 -11.70
C LYS A 29 3.75 2.61 -10.81
N LEU A 30 3.76 1.98 -9.62
CA LEU A 30 4.85 2.07 -8.64
C LEU A 30 5.79 0.87 -8.69
N GLU A 31 5.45 -0.18 -9.45
CA GLU A 31 6.22 -1.43 -9.57
C GLU A 31 7.70 -1.18 -9.96
N SER A 32 7.95 -0.23 -10.88
CA SER A 32 9.32 0.11 -11.29
C SER A 32 10.15 0.74 -10.17
N LEU A 33 9.52 1.20 -9.09
CA LEU A 33 10.13 1.86 -7.94
C LEU A 33 10.21 0.96 -6.70
N HIS A 34 9.86 -0.33 -6.78
CA HIS A 34 9.84 -1.24 -5.61
C HIS A 34 11.17 -1.31 -4.84
N ASN A 35 12.29 -1.10 -5.54
CA ASN A 35 13.63 -1.07 -4.94
C ASN A 35 13.96 0.26 -4.25
N GLU A 36 13.24 1.33 -4.56
CA GLU A 36 13.47 2.68 -4.06
C GLU A 36 12.41 3.12 -3.03
N LEU A 37 11.23 2.48 -3.05
CA LEU A 37 10.10 2.78 -2.21
C LEU A 37 9.84 1.69 -1.17
N GLN A 38 9.41 2.12 0.01
CA GLN A 38 8.78 1.29 1.03
C GLN A 38 7.36 1.80 1.24
N ILE A 39 6.39 0.89 1.24
CA ILE A 39 4.98 1.26 1.42
C ILE A 39 4.50 0.66 2.74
N ILE A 40 3.92 1.51 3.59
CA ILE A 40 3.22 1.09 4.80
C ILE A 40 1.75 1.48 4.60
N HIS A 41 0.87 0.49 4.50
CA HIS A 41 -0.55 0.71 4.26
C HIS A 41 -1.33 0.33 5.51
N CYS A 42 -1.78 1.35 6.25
CA CYS A 42 -2.67 1.18 7.39
C CYS A 42 -4.13 1.24 6.91
N THR A 43 -4.87 0.15 7.07
CA THR A 43 -6.28 0.07 6.68
C THR A 43 -7.12 -0.59 7.77
N GLY A 44 -8.40 -0.24 7.84
CA GLY A 44 -9.35 -0.99 8.66
C GLY A 44 -9.59 -2.41 8.13
N GLU A 45 -10.24 -3.23 8.95
CA GLU A 45 -10.53 -4.65 8.68
C GLU A 45 -11.14 -4.91 7.29
N TYR A 46 -12.08 -4.05 6.88
CA TYR A 46 -12.75 -4.16 5.57
C TYR A 46 -11.80 -4.02 4.36
N GLY A 47 -10.72 -3.24 4.51
CA GLY A 47 -9.75 -3.02 3.43
C GLY A 47 -8.52 -3.91 3.50
N TYR A 48 -8.27 -4.55 4.65
CA TYR A 48 -7.03 -5.29 4.92
C TYR A 48 -6.79 -6.43 3.94
N GLU A 49 -7.77 -7.34 3.76
CA GLU A 49 -7.60 -8.49 2.88
C GLU A 49 -7.44 -8.08 1.40
N THR A 50 -8.18 -7.05 0.97
CA THR A 50 -8.06 -6.50 -0.39
C THR A 50 -6.67 -5.89 -0.62
N ALA A 51 -6.18 -5.09 0.33
CA ALA A 51 -4.85 -4.49 0.25
C ALA A 51 -3.76 -5.57 0.22
N LYS A 52 -3.82 -6.53 1.15
CA LYS A 52 -2.88 -7.65 1.25
C LYS A 52 -2.81 -8.46 -0.05
N ALA A 53 -3.95 -8.78 -0.66
CA ALA A 53 -4.00 -9.48 -1.93
C ALA A 53 -3.37 -8.68 -3.07
N ALA A 54 -3.61 -7.37 -3.12
CA ALA A 54 -3.04 -6.48 -4.13
C ALA A 54 -1.51 -6.38 -4.02
N TYR A 55 -0.95 -6.21 -2.83
CA TYR A 55 0.51 -6.15 -2.66
C TYR A 55 1.20 -7.48 -2.94
N LYS A 56 0.59 -8.62 -2.58
CA LYS A 56 1.13 -9.94 -2.91
C LYS A 56 1.26 -10.14 -4.43
N LYS A 57 0.35 -9.56 -5.22
CA LYS A 57 0.37 -9.64 -6.67
C LYS A 57 1.51 -8.83 -7.32
N ASN A 58 1.93 -7.73 -6.71
CA ASN A 58 2.86 -6.76 -7.32
C ASN A 58 4.30 -6.89 -6.79
N GLU A 59 4.61 -7.89 -5.95
CA GLU A 59 5.95 -8.10 -5.33
C GLU A 59 6.54 -6.85 -4.62
N ASP A 60 5.69 -5.91 -4.26
CA ASP A 60 6.11 -4.67 -3.63
C ASP A 60 6.58 -4.91 -2.19
N GLY A 61 7.66 -4.25 -1.80
CA GLY A 61 8.15 -4.20 -0.42
C GLY A 61 7.18 -3.44 0.49
N CYS A 62 6.02 -4.03 0.77
CA CYS A 62 4.93 -3.43 1.54
C CYS A 62 4.70 -4.13 2.87
N ILE A 63 4.40 -3.34 3.89
CA ILE A 63 3.88 -3.81 5.19
C ILE A 63 2.42 -3.34 5.29
N CYS A 64 1.48 -4.28 5.30
CA CYS A 64 0.07 -4.00 5.56
C CYS A 64 -0.18 -4.10 7.07
N LEU A 65 -0.66 -3.02 7.67
CA LEU A 65 -1.00 -2.91 9.09
C LEU A 65 -2.50 -2.69 9.28
#